data_AF-A0A535JR29-F1
#
_entry.id   AF-A0A535JR29-F1
#
_cell.length_a   1.000
_cell.length_b   1.000
_cell.length_c   1.000
_cell.angle_alpha   90.00
_cell.angle_beta   90.00
_cell.angle_gamma   90.00
#
_symmetry.space_group_name_H-M   'P 1'
#
loop_
_entity.id
_entity.type
_entity.pdbx_description
1 polymer ?
#
loop_
_entity_poly.entity_id
_entity_poly.type
_entity_poly.pdbx_seq_one_letter_code
_entity_poly.pdbx_strand_id
1 'polypeptide(L)'
;MGTRIEDQPPEHWAGPESLDPTPVWKQYALIGIFLVLGLVLVGGVAVMAAAPQLVTPPALVPGDRLVLSTTDLPSAGAPPKRIAAPLVDDAHAFWLVRLPTTEVVALRAQWTNALGRDCPVSWVSQINGSPVRFFAAECKGFGTTPFFSENGDRNVGAPRGLDRYLVSVSGDRVIVNLSRLIVSAERTSAPPSP
;
A
#
# COMPACT_ATOMS: atom_id res chain seq x y z
N MET A 1 41.71 38.57 -39.26
CA MET A 1 41.73 37.20 -38.71
C MET A 1 40.35 36.63 -38.91
N GLY A 2 40.16 35.89 -40.00
CA GLY A 2 38.88 35.29 -40.35
C GLY A 2 38.72 33.96 -39.62
N THR A 3 37.53 33.69 -39.11
CA THR A 3 37.10 32.39 -38.56
C THR A 3 36.52 31.49 -39.64
N ARG A 4 36.70 31.85 -40.92
CA ARG A 4 36.22 31.11 -42.08
C ARG A 4 37.09 29.87 -42.28
N ILE A 5 36.44 28.76 -42.62
CA ILE A 5 37.07 27.45 -42.78
C ILE A 5 38.16 27.48 -43.86
N GLU A 6 37.95 28.31 -44.88
CA GLU A 6 38.83 28.55 -46.02
C GLU A 6 40.13 29.29 -45.64
N ASP A 7 40.16 29.96 -44.48
CA ASP A 7 41.33 30.66 -43.96
C ASP A 7 42.19 29.76 -43.03
N GLN A 8 41.77 28.52 -42.76
CA GLN A 8 42.53 27.58 -41.93
C GLN A 8 43.54 26.78 -42.77
N PRO A 9 44.81 26.65 -42.33
CA PRO A 9 45.82 25.91 -43.08
C PRO A 9 45.38 24.43 -43.25
N PRO A 10 45.57 23.80 -44.43
CA PRO A 10 45.14 22.42 -44.75
C PRO A 10 45.51 21.38 -43.69
N GLU A 11 46.66 21.55 -43.03
CA GLU A 11 47.15 20.73 -41.93
C GLU A 11 46.28 20.76 -40.65
N HIS A 12 45.36 21.72 -40.50
CA HIS A 12 44.36 21.76 -39.42
C HIS A 12 43.02 21.11 -39.78
N TRP A 13 42.85 20.69 -41.03
CA TRP A 13 41.63 20.03 -41.47
C TRP A 13 41.70 18.57 -41.01
N ALA A 14 40.59 18.11 -40.46
CA ALA A 14 40.50 16.73 -40.02
C ALA A 14 40.70 15.81 -41.25
N GLY A 15 41.76 14.99 -41.24
CA GLY A 15 42.11 14.10 -42.35
C GLY A 15 40.97 13.12 -42.69
N PRO A 16 41.00 12.41 -43.83
CA PRO A 16 39.95 11.47 -44.22
C PRO A 16 39.70 10.37 -43.16
N GLU A 17 40.73 10.00 -42.39
CA GLU A 17 40.65 9.13 -41.20
C GLU A 17 39.92 9.73 -39.98
N SER A 18 39.63 11.04 -39.95
CA SER A 18 38.90 11.69 -38.84
C SER A 18 37.40 11.42 -38.86
N LEU A 19 36.87 11.04 -40.02
CA LEU A 19 35.47 10.66 -40.23
C LEU A 19 35.29 9.15 -40.06
N ASP A 20 36.18 8.45 -39.35
CA ASP A 20 36.07 7.01 -39.17
C ASP A 20 34.73 6.71 -38.48
N PRO A 21 33.72 6.18 -39.21
CA PRO A 21 32.41 5.97 -38.65
C PRO A 21 32.60 4.98 -37.51
N THR A 22 32.03 5.26 -36.34
CA THR A 22 31.98 4.26 -35.26
C THR A 22 31.65 2.90 -35.88
N PRO A 23 32.54 1.89 -35.75
CA PRO A 23 32.35 0.64 -36.47
C PRO A 23 30.96 0.10 -36.21
N VAL A 24 30.23 -0.28 -37.27
CA VAL A 24 28.80 -0.63 -37.18
C VAL A 24 28.54 -1.72 -36.11
N TRP A 25 29.52 -2.61 -35.87
CA TRP A 25 29.45 -3.61 -34.80
C TRP A 25 29.31 -3.02 -33.39
N LYS A 26 29.91 -1.84 -33.11
CA LYS A 26 29.76 -1.14 -31.82
C LYS A 26 28.34 -0.63 -31.63
N GLN A 27 27.68 -0.19 -32.71
CA GLN A 27 26.28 0.23 -32.68
C GLN A 27 25.35 -0.97 -32.41
N TYR A 28 25.58 -2.11 -33.07
CA TYR A 28 24.84 -3.34 -32.78
C TYR A 28 25.07 -3.86 -31.36
N ALA A 29 26.30 -3.80 -30.86
CA ALA A 29 26.62 -4.18 -29.48
C ALA A 29 25.88 -3.30 -28.47
N LEU A 30 25.86 -1.98 -28.69
CA LEU A 30 25.15 -1.03 -27.85
C LEU A 30 23.64 -1.27 -27.85
N ILE A 31 23.03 -1.47 -29.03
CA ILE A 31 21.62 -1.86 -29.15
C ILE A 31 21.33 -3.16 -28.42
N GLY A 32 22.19 -4.18 -28.61
CA GLY A 32 22.07 -5.47 -27.92
C GLY A 32 22.10 -5.32 -26.40
N ILE A 33 23.00 -4.50 -25.87
CA ILE A 33 23.07 -4.20 -24.43
C ILE A 33 21.77 -3.53 -23.96
N PHE A 34 21.26 -2.54 -24.68
CA PHE A 34 20.00 -1.88 -24.30
C PHE A 34 18.80 -2.83 -24.35
N LEU A 35 18.74 -3.72 -25.34
CA LEU A 35 17.68 -4.74 -25.44
C LEU A 35 17.75 -5.72 -24.26
N VAL A 36 18.94 -6.22 -23.94
CA VAL A 36 19.12 -7.14 -22.80
C VAL A 36 18.79 -6.42 -21.49
N LEU A 37 19.27 -5.20 -21.29
CA LEU A 37 18.96 -4.39 -20.10
C LEU A 37 17.44 -4.16 -19.98
N GLY A 38 16.78 -3.78 -21.07
CA GLY A 38 15.34 -3.61 -21.13
C GLY A 38 14.58 -4.89 -20.78
N LEU A 39 15.01 -6.02 -21.33
CA LEU A 39 14.40 -7.33 -21.03
C LEU A 39 14.56 -7.71 -19.55
N VAL A 40 15.74 -7.50 -18.98
CA VAL A 40 16.02 -7.76 -17.56
C VAL A 40 15.13 -6.88 -16.68
N LEU A 41 14.98 -5.60 -17.00
CA LEU A 41 14.11 -4.68 -16.27
C LEU A 41 12.64 -5.12 -16.32
N VAL A 42 12.14 -5.46 -17.51
CA VAL A 42 10.76 -5.94 -17.69
C VAL A 42 10.54 -7.24 -16.92
N GLY A 43 11.47 -8.20 -17.05
CA GLY A 43 11.41 -9.47 -16.32
C GLY A 43 11.41 -9.27 -14.80
N GLY A 44 12.27 -8.39 -14.29
CA GLY A 44 12.31 -8.05 -12.86
C GLY A 44 10.99 -7.47 -12.36
N VAL A 45 10.41 -6.51 -13.10
CA VAL A 45 9.11 -5.91 -12.77
C VAL A 45 7.99 -6.96 -12.81
N ALA A 46 8.00 -7.85 -13.81
CA ALA A 46 7.00 -8.91 -13.94
C ALA A 46 7.04 -9.89 -12.75
N VAL A 47 8.24 -10.32 -12.33
CA VAL A 47 8.41 -11.20 -11.16
C VAL A 47 7.88 -10.54 -9.89
N MET A 48 8.20 -9.26 -9.66
CA MET A 48 7.72 -8.53 -8.48
C MET A 48 6.20 -8.34 -8.50
N ALA A 49 5.61 -8.12 -9.67
CA ALA A 49 4.16 -8.02 -9.84
C ALA A 49 3.44 -9.36 -9.59
N ALA A 50 4.05 -10.48 -10.01
CA ALA A 50 3.52 -11.83 -9.83
C ALA A 50 3.81 -12.41 -8.43
N ALA A 51 4.75 -11.81 -7.68
CA ALA A 51 5.19 -12.32 -6.38
C ALA A 51 4.04 -12.67 -5.40
N PRO A 52 2.94 -11.89 -5.27
CA PRO A 52 1.83 -12.25 -4.37
C PRO A 52 1.16 -13.60 -4.69
N GLN A 53 1.25 -14.04 -5.94
CA GLN A 53 0.67 -15.30 -6.40
C GLN A 53 1.61 -16.49 -6.23
N LEU A 54 2.92 -16.24 -6.08
CA LEU A 54 3.96 -17.28 -6.03
C LEU A 54 4.42 -17.60 -4.60
N VAL A 55 4.28 -16.67 -3.67
CA VAL A 55 4.72 -16.87 -2.27
C VAL A 55 3.79 -17.80 -1.49
N THR A 56 4.35 -18.48 -0.49
CA THR A 56 3.57 -19.27 0.48
C THR A 56 3.05 -18.36 1.59
N PRO A 57 1.73 -18.24 1.82
CA PRO A 57 1.19 -17.44 2.92
C PRO A 57 1.54 -18.03 4.31
N PRO A 58 1.65 -17.21 5.38
CA PRO A 58 1.59 -15.75 5.38
C PRO A 58 2.94 -15.14 4.93
N ALA A 59 2.89 -14.16 4.03
CA ALA A 59 4.10 -13.54 3.49
C ALA A 59 3.91 -12.05 3.19
N LEU A 60 4.90 -11.23 3.58
CA LEU A 60 5.00 -9.83 3.16
C LEU A 60 5.81 -9.76 1.87
N VAL A 61 5.20 -9.18 0.83
CA VAL A 61 5.73 -9.11 -0.53
C VAL A 61 6.10 -7.65 -0.83
N PRO A 62 7.11 -7.39 -1.69
CA PRO A 62 7.48 -6.03 -2.09
C PRO A 62 6.29 -5.15 -2.50
N GLY A 63 6.35 -3.88 -2.08
CA GLY A 63 5.23 -2.93 -2.21
C GLY A 63 4.20 -3.02 -1.08
N ASP A 64 4.63 -3.46 0.11
CA ASP A 64 3.86 -3.58 1.35
C ASP A 64 2.54 -4.35 1.18
N ARG A 65 2.61 -5.48 0.46
CA ARG A 65 1.46 -6.36 0.25
C ARG A 65 1.60 -7.57 1.16
N LEU A 66 0.69 -7.70 2.11
CA LEU A 66 0.61 -8.90 2.93
C LEU A 66 -0.30 -9.91 2.25
N VAL A 67 0.22 -11.12 2.02
CA VAL A 67 -0.53 -12.26 1.51
C VAL A 67 -0.86 -13.20 2.66
N LEU A 68 -2.13 -13.45 2.86
CA LEU A 68 -2.69 -14.39 3.84
C LEU A 68 -3.45 -15.50 3.10
N SER A 69 -3.65 -16.64 3.77
CA SER A 69 -4.52 -17.70 3.27
C SER A 69 -5.97 -17.35 3.58
N THR A 70 -6.93 -17.83 2.77
CA THR A 70 -8.36 -17.76 3.15
C THR A 70 -8.67 -18.53 4.43
N THR A 71 -7.81 -19.47 4.84
CA THR A 71 -7.92 -20.15 6.15
C THR A 71 -7.60 -19.21 7.31
N ASP A 72 -6.91 -18.10 7.06
CA ASP A 72 -6.67 -17.07 8.06
C ASP A 72 -7.87 -16.14 8.27
N LEU A 73 -8.87 -16.18 7.35
CA LEU A 73 -10.06 -15.37 7.50
C LEU A 73 -10.94 -15.90 8.64
N PRO A 74 -11.45 -15.02 9.51
CA PRO A 74 -12.49 -15.41 10.42
C PRO A 74 -13.74 -15.86 9.63
N SER A 75 -14.54 -16.75 10.23
CA SER A 75 -15.86 -17.11 9.68
C SER A 75 -16.74 -15.87 9.56
N ALA A 76 -17.70 -15.88 8.63
CA ALA A 76 -18.60 -14.74 8.47
C ALA A 76 -19.36 -14.45 9.78
N GLY A 77 -19.25 -13.22 10.27
CA GLY A 77 -19.84 -12.82 11.54
C GLY A 77 -19.10 -13.31 12.80
N ALA A 78 -17.94 -13.94 12.66
CA ALA A 78 -17.10 -14.28 13.82
C ALA A 78 -16.34 -13.05 14.34
N PRO A 79 -15.76 -13.12 15.55
CA PRO A 79 -14.86 -12.08 16.05
C PRO A 79 -13.71 -11.80 15.06
N PRO A 80 -13.27 -10.54 14.95
CA PRO A 80 -12.20 -10.14 14.05
C PRO A 80 -10.86 -10.75 14.50
N LYS A 81 -10.00 -11.05 13.54
CA LYS A 81 -8.64 -11.56 13.79
C LYS A 81 -7.64 -10.40 13.74
N ARG A 82 -6.86 -10.20 14.79
CA ARG A 82 -5.79 -9.19 14.80
C ARG A 82 -4.56 -9.72 14.05
N ILE A 83 -4.05 -8.92 13.13
CA ILE A 83 -2.77 -9.14 12.43
C ILE A 83 -1.80 -8.04 12.89
N ALA A 84 -0.65 -8.45 13.44
CA ALA A 84 0.35 -7.57 14.02
C ALA A 84 1.73 -8.26 14.00
N ALA A 85 2.67 -7.77 14.82
CA ALA A 85 4.01 -8.34 14.92
C ALA A 85 3.98 -9.84 15.27
N PRO A 86 4.91 -10.66 14.73
CA PRO A 86 6.05 -10.27 13.90
C PRO A 86 5.75 -10.12 12.40
N LEU A 87 4.51 -10.37 11.97
CA LEU A 87 4.16 -10.41 10.55
C LEU A 87 4.08 -9.02 9.91
N VAL A 88 3.60 -8.05 10.68
CA VAL A 88 3.45 -6.64 10.32
C VAL A 88 3.88 -5.80 11.52
N ASP A 89 4.52 -4.65 11.30
CA ASP A 89 4.85 -3.76 12.42
C ASP A 89 3.59 -3.21 13.13
N ASP A 90 3.77 -2.64 14.32
CA ASP A 90 2.62 -2.14 15.10
C ASP A 90 1.94 -0.91 14.48
N ALA A 91 2.60 -0.18 13.59
CA ALA A 91 2.04 0.98 12.90
C ALA A 91 1.05 0.56 11.79
N HIS A 92 1.30 -0.59 11.18
CA HIS A 92 0.50 -1.21 10.13
C HIS A 92 -0.38 -2.35 10.65
N ALA A 93 -0.38 -2.63 11.96
CA ALA A 93 -1.26 -3.63 12.56
C ALA A 93 -2.73 -3.34 12.23
N PHE A 94 -3.52 -4.40 12.01
CA PHE A 94 -4.91 -4.28 11.59
C PHE A 94 -5.78 -5.43 12.11
N TRP A 95 -7.09 -5.21 12.08
CA TRP A 95 -8.13 -6.18 12.36
C TRP A 95 -8.74 -6.67 11.06
N LEU A 96 -8.64 -7.97 10.80
CA LEU A 96 -9.26 -8.63 9.68
C LEU A 96 -10.67 -9.08 10.07
N VAL A 97 -11.67 -8.60 9.36
CA VAL A 97 -13.09 -8.86 9.63
C VAL A 97 -13.73 -9.48 8.40
N ARG A 98 -14.55 -10.51 8.60
CA ARG A 98 -15.41 -11.08 7.56
C ARG A 98 -16.86 -10.76 7.90
N LEU A 99 -17.43 -9.82 7.15
CA LEU A 99 -18.81 -9.39 7.30
C LEU A 99 -19.77 -10.48 6.80
N PRO A 100 -21.03 -10.51 7.28
CA PRO A 100 -22.03 -11.49 6.85
C PRO A 100 -22.32 -11.47 5.34
N THR A 101 -22.14 -10.32 4.69
CA THR A 101 -22.36 -10.08 3.25
C THR A 101 -21.23 -10.60 2.36
N THR A 102 -20.38 -11.51 2.85
CA THR A 102 -19.16 -12.03 2.19
C THR A 102 -18.04 -11.01 1.98
N GLU A 103 -18.23 -9.77 2.41
CA GLU A 103 -17.21 -8.72 2.36
C GLU A 103 -16.11 -8.96 3.41
N VAL A 104 -14.86 -8.72 3.03
CA VAL A 104 -13.71 -8.78 3.92
C VAL A 104 -13.14 -7.38 4.05
N VAL A 105 -12.96 -6.91 5.29
CA VAL A 105 -12.36 -5.60 5.58
C VAL A 105 -11.14 -5.77 6.47
N ALA A 106 -10.12 -4.94 6.23
CA ALA A 106 -8.93 -4.82 7.07
C ALA A 106 -8.91 -3.43 7.71
N LEU A 107 -9.26 -3.35 8.98
CA LEU A 107 -9.38 -2.09 9.72
C LEU A 107 -8.09 -1.81 10.47
N ARG A 108 -7.51 -0.61 10.32
CA ARG A 108 -6.27 -0.25 11.02
C ARG A 108 -6.48 -0.37 12.54
N ALA A 109 -5.52 -0.98 13.23
CA ALA A 109 -5.57 -1.18 14.68
C ALA A 109 -5.23 0.09 15.48
N GLN A 110 -5.04 1.21 14.79
CA GLN A 110 -4.81 2.53 15.37
C GLN A 110 -5.79 3.52 14.73
N TRP A 111 -6.34 4.41 15.56
CA TRP A 111 -7.23 5.47 15.15
C TRP A 111 -6.69 6.81 15.63
N THR A 112 -6.49 7.74 14.72
CA THR A 112 -6.03 9.09 15.05
C THR A 112 -7.23 9.99 15.33
N ASN A 113 -7.26 10.60 16.51
CA ASN A 113 -8.31 11.53 16.92
C ASN A 113 -8.14 12.93 16.29
N ALA A 114 -9.11 13.83 16.51
CA ALA A 114 -9.06 15.21 15.97
C ALA A 114 -7.86 16.05 16.46
N LEU A 115 -7.20 15.63 17.55
CA LEU A 115 -6.01 16.28 18.09
C LEU A 115 -4.70 15.65 17.56
N GLY A 116 -4.78 14.74 16.59
CA GLY A 116 -3.62 14.06 16.02
C GLY A 116 -3.00 12.99 16.92
N ARG A 117 -3.71 12.52 17.96
CA ARG A 117 -3.20 11.46 18.84
C ARG A 117 -3.66 10.10 18.34
N ASP A 118 -2.73 9.16 18.29
CA ASP A 118 -3.01 7.77 17.94
C ASP A 118 -3.57 7.01 19.14
N CYS A 119 -4.71 6.36 18.91
CA CYS A 119 -5.42 5.57 19.91
C CYS A 119 -5.49 4.12 19.44
N PRO A 120 -5.08 3.15 20.26
CA PRO A 120 -5.22 1.75 19.93
C PRO A 120 -6.70 1.37 19.82
N VAL A 121 -7.02 0.58 18.80
CA VAL A 121 -8.37 0.09 18.54
C VAL A 121 -8.49 -1.35 19.03
N SER A 122 -9.45 -1.60 19.92
CA SER A 122 -9.77 -2.91 20.47
C SER A 122 -11.14 -3.40 20.01
N TRP A 123 -11.29 -4.72 19.90
CA TRP A 123 -12.59 -5.35 19.63
C TRP A 123 -13.37 -5.53 20.93
N VAL A 124 -14.63 -5.12 20.92
CA VAL A 124 -15.54 -5.23 22.07
C VAL A 124 -16.65 -6.22 21.71
N SER A 125 -16.64 -7.38 22.37
CA SER A 125 -17.64 -8.43 22.21
C SER A 125 -18.76 -8.39 23.26
N GLN A 126 -18.58 -7.63 24.33
CA GLN A 126 -19.52 -7.59 25.45
C GLN A 126 -19.45 -6.26 26.21
N ILE A 127 -20.61 -5.71 26.59
CA ILE A 127 -20.73 -4.54 27.47
C ILE A 127 -21.75 -4.87 28.55
N ASN A 128 -21.37 -4.76 29.82
CA ASN A 128 -22.23 -5.03 30.98
C ASN A 128 -22.98 -6.38 30.88
N GLY A 129 -22.27 -7.44 30.46
CA GLY A 129 -22.88 -8.76 30.30
C GLY A 129 -23.64 -8.97 28.98
N SER A 130 -24.00 -7.91 28.25
CA SER A 130 -24.75 -7.99 27.00
C SER A 130 -23.82 -8.16 25.79
N PRO A 131 -24.12 -9.08 24.86
CA PRO A 131 -23.30 -9.28 23.66
C PRO A 131 -23.39 -8.06 22.75
N VAL A 132 -22.23 -7.58 22.31
CA VAL A 132 -22.11 -6.47 21.36
C VAL A 132 -21.03 -6.78 20.33
N ARG A 133 -21.00 -6.03 19.22
CA ARG A 133 -20.07 -6.28 18.12
C ARG A 133 -19.56 -4.95 17.55
N PHE A 134 -18.65 -4.33 18.29
CA PHE A 134 -18.12 -3.00 17.97
C PHE A 134 -16.60 -2.97 18.18
N PHE A 135 -15.95 -2.02 17.53
CA PHE A 135 -14.60 -1.61 17.91
C PHE A 135 -14.67 -0.38 18.82
N ALA A 136 -13.67 -0.24 19.68
CA ALA A 136 -13.49 0.93 20.54
C ALA A 136 -12.07 1.49 20.37
N ALA A 137 -11.92 2.83 20.35
CA ALA A 137 -10.62 3.48 20.37
C ALA A 137 -10.28 3.94 21.79
N GLU A 138 -9.20 3.40 22.36
CA GLU A 138 -8.78 3.70 23.73
C GLU A 138 -7.90 4.96 23.76
N CYS A 139 -8.53 6.13 23.61
CA CYS A 139 -7.84 7.42 23.64
C CYS A 139 -7.68 7.94 25.09
N LYS A 140 -6.47 7.88 25.65
CA LYS A 140 -6.19 8.49 26.97
C LYS A 140 -6.46 10.00 26.93
N GLY A 141 -7.30 10.47 27.86
CA GLY A 141 -7.65 11.90 28.02
C GLY A 141 -8.71 12.41 27.02
N PHE A 142 -9.35 11.54 26.25
CA PHE A 142 -10.54 11.89 25.47
C PHE A 142 -11.78 11.59 26.31
N GLY A 143 -12.70 12.55 26.44
CA GLY A 143 -13.80 12.49 27.41
C GLY A 143 -14.83 11.38 27.19
N THR A 144 -14.87 10.79 25.99
CA THR A 144 -15.79 9.70 25.62
C THR A 144 -15.07 8.70 24.72
N THR A 145 -15.10 7.40 25.05
CA THR A 145 -14.54 6.36 24.19
C THR A 145 -15.30 6.30 22.85
N PRO A 146 -14.62 6.53 21.71
CA PRO A 146 -15.24 6.39 20.39
C PRO A 146 -15.50 4.92 20.07
N PHE A 147 -16.70 4.64 19.56
CA PHE A 147 -17.08 3.32 19.08
C PHE A 147 -17.24 3.31 17.56
N PHE A 148 -17.04 2.12 16.97
CA PHE A 148 -17.16 1.89 15.54
C PHE A 148 -17.88 0.56 15.28
N SER A 149 -18.63 0.48 14.19
CA SER A 149 -19.27 -0.76 13.76
C SER A 149 -18.25 -1.77 13.23
N GLU A 150 -18.70 -3.00 12.95
CA GLU A 150 -17.85 -4.10 12.44
C GLU A 150 -17.19 -3.78 11.09
N ASN A 151 -17.83 -2.94 10.27
CA ASN A 151 -17.25 -2.47 9.02
C ASN A 151 -16.32 -1.27 9.23
N GLY A 152 -16.20 -0.74 10.45
CA GLY A 152 -15.36 0.42 10.77
C GLY A 152 -16.03 1.78 10.52
N ASP A 153 -17.35 1.82 10.28
CA ASP A 153 -18.06 3.10 10.26
C ASP A 153 -18.12 3.70 11.66
N ARG A 154 -18.19 5.03 11.72
CA ARG A 154 -18.31 5.76 12.98
C ARG A 154 -19.60 5.40 13.69
N ASN A 155 -19.52 5.31 15.01
CA ASN A 155 -20.68 5.17 15.89
C ASN A 155 -20.59 6.23 17.00
N VAL A 156 -21.11 5.93 18.19
CA VAL A 156 -21.14 6.84 19.35
C VAL A 156 -19.74 7.37 19.68
N GLY A 157 -19.63 8.69 19.82
CA GLY A 157 -18.39 9.36 20.26
C GLY A 157 -17.29 9.49 19.20
N ALA A 158 -17.50 9.00 17.98
CA ALA A 158 -16.51 9.03 16.90
C ALA A 158 -16.80 10.12 15.85
N PRO A 159 -15.92 11.13 15.65
CA PRO A 159 -16.11 12.16 14.62
C PRO A 159 -16.02 11.60 13.18
N ARG A 160 -15.16 10.59 12.99
CA ARG A 160 -14.89 9.87 11.74
C ARG A 160 -14.79 8.36 12.00
N GLY A 161 -14.86 7.53 10.95
CA GLY A 161 -14.71 6.08 11.05
C GLY A 161 -13.27 5.61 11.23
N LEU A 162 -13.06 4.30 11.22
CA LEU A 162 -11.74 3.67 11.20
C LEU A 162 -11.15 3.70 9.78
N ASP A 163 -9.83 3.87 9.72
CA ASP A 163 -9.10 3.74 8.47
C ASP A 163 -9.01 2.29 8.03
N ARG A 164 -9.01 2.06 6.72
CA ARG A 164 -9.05 0.71 6.13
C ARG A 164 -7.89 0.50 5.18
N TYR A 165 -7.37 -0.71 5.15
CA TYR A 165 -6.47 -1.15 4.07
C TYR A 165 -7.29 -1.72 2.92
N LEU A 166 -6.76 -1.59 1.70
CA LEU A 166 -7.37 -2.22 0.54
C LEU A 166 -7.16 -3.74 0.63
N VAL A 167 -8.26 -4.49 0.57
CA VAL A 167 -8.25 -5.95 0.58
C VAL A 167 -8.69 -6.48 -0.78
N SER A 168 -7.98 -7.48 -1.28
CA SER A 168 -8.38 -8.27 -2.44
C SER A 168 -8.41 -9.74 -2.04
N VAL A 169 -9.50 -10.43 -2.39
CA VAL A 169 -9.66 -11.87 -2.16
C VAL A 169 -9.70 -12.55 -3.51
N SER A 170 -8.81 -13.51 -3.74
CA SER A 170 -8.72 -14.24 -5.00
C SER A 170 -8.33 -15.68 -4.75
N GLY A 171 -9.21 -16.62 -5.10
CA GLY A 171 -8.99 -18.05 -4.87
C GLY A 171 -8.83 -18.34 -3.36
N ASP A 172 -7.69 -18.93 -3.01
CA ASP A 172 -7.29 -19.30 -1.65
C ASP A 172 -6.49 -18.20 -0.92
N ARG A 173 -6.41 -17.00 -1.50
CA ARG A 173 -5.55 -15.91 -1.02
C ARG A 173 -6.32 -14.65 -0.66
N VAL A 174 -5.85 -14.00 0.39
CA VAL A 174 -6.28 -12.67 0.82
C VAL A 174 -5.07 -11.76 0.80
N ILE A 175 -5.14 -10.71 -0.01
CA ILE A 175 -4.04 -9.75 -0.18
C ILE A 175 -4.48 -8.43 0.46
N VAL A 176 -3.74 -7.99 1.46
CA VAL A 176 -3.94 -6.69 2.13
C VAL A 176 -2.83 -5.76 1.69
N ASN A 177 -3.19 -4.61 1.11
CA ASN A 177 -2.23 -3.60 0.70
C ASN A 177 -2.02 -2.58 1.83
N LEU A 178 -0.86 -2.68 2.50
CA LEU A 178 -0.50 -1.84 3.64
C LEU A 178 0.02 -0.46 3.22
N SER A 179 0.50 -0.30 1.99
CA SER A 179 0.95 1.01 1.46
C SER A 179 -0.19 1.98 1.14
N ARG A 180 -1.43 1.48 1.05
CA ARG A 180 -2.61 2.26 0.68
C ARG A 180 -3.63 2.25 1.80
N LEU A 181 -3.57 3.27 2.64
CA LEU A 181 -4.56 3.53 3.68
C LEU A 181 -5.73 4.36 3.11
N ILE A 182 -6.94 3.84 3.23
CA ILE A 182 -8.18 4.55 2.94
C ILE A 182 -8.58 5.28 4.22
N VAL A 183 -8.37 6.59 4.22
CA VAL A 183 -8.66 7.44 5.38
C VAL A 183 -10.16 7.72 5.44
N SER A 184 -10.80 7.40 6.56
CA SER A 184 -12.21 7.74 6.76
C SER A 184 -12.37 9.26 6.88
N ALA A 185 -13.23 9.84 6.05
CA ALA A 185 -13.56 11.26 6.10
C ALA A 185 -14.23 11.63 7.43
N GLU A 186 -13.88 12.81 7.95
CA GLU A 186 -14.56 13.46 9.05
C GLU A 186 -15.79 14.21 8.52
N ARG A 187 -16.95 14.10 9.19
CA ARG A 187 -18.06 15.00 8.84
C ARG A 187 -17.79 16.36 9.47
N THR A 188 -17.51 17.34 8.65
CA THR A 188 -17.69 18.75 9.03
C THR A 188 -19.17 19.10 8.97
N SER A 189 -19.64 19.87 9.95
CA SER A 189 -20.98 20.47 9.89
C SER A 189 -21.06 21.34 8.64
N ALA A 190 -22.18 21.26 7.91
CA ALA A 190 -22.44 22.22 6.84
C ALA A 190 -22.41 23.65 7.43
N PRO A 191 -21.87 24.65 6.70
CA PRO A 191 -21.96 26.04 7.13
C PRO A 191 -23.43 26.40 7.40
N PRO A 192 -23.73 27.19 8.45
CA PRO A 192 -25.09 27.67 8.65
C PRO A 192 -25.53 28.42 7.40
N SER A 193 -26.70 28.07 6.86
CA SER A 193 -27.30 28.83 5.76
C SER A 193 -27.58 30.27 6.24
N PRO A 194 -27.30 31.28 5.39
CA PRO A 194 -27.46 32.69 5.76
C PRO A 194 -28.90 33.07 6.07
#